data_AF-A0ABD0S066-F1
#
_entry.id   AF-A0ABD0S066-F1
#
_cell.length_a   1.000
_cell.length_b   1.000
_cell.length_c   1.000
_cell.angle_alpha   90.00
_cell.angle_beta   90.00
_cell.angle_gamma   90.00
#
_symmetry.space_group_name_H-M   'P 1'
#
loop_
_entity.id
_entity.type
_entity.pdbx_description
1 polymer ?
#
loop_
_entity_poly.entity_id
_entity_poly.type
_entity_poly.pdbx_seq_one_letter_code
_entity_poly.pdbx_strand_id
1 'polypeptide(L)' 'TKIGSGKLMGPKGVAVDRNGHIIVVDNKSCCIFIFQPNGKLVSKFGNRGNSDKQFA' A
#
# COMPACT_ATOMS: atom_id res chain seq x y z
N THR A 1 -7.09 13.89 7.51
CA THR A 1 -7.09 12.50 8.01
C THR A 1 -5.71 11.90 7.87
N LYS A 2 -5.24 11.12 8.86
CA LYS A 2 -3.94 10.43 8.76
C LYS A 2 -4.13 9.08 8.05
N ILE A 3 -3.54 8.92 6.87
CA ILE A 3 -3.67 7.71 6.05
C ILE A 3 -2.57 6.71 6.42
N GLY A 4 -2.92 5.43 6.51
CA GLY A 4 -1.96 4.36 6.76
C GLY A 4 -1.42 4.27 8.20
N SER A 5 -1.95 5.05 9.14
CA SER A 5 -1.53 4.99 10.56
C SER A 5 -1.71 3.59 11.14
N GLY A 6 -0.63 3.02 11.66
CA GLY A 6 -0.59 1.65 12.21
C GLY A 6 -0.69 0.53 11.17
N LYS A 7 -0.70 0.85 9.87
CA LYS A 7 -0.75 -0.14 8.77
C LYS A 7 0.52 -0.14 7.92
N LEU A 8 1.07 1.04 7.67
CA LEU A 8 2.32 1.22 6.94
C LEU A 8 3.51 1.07 7.90
N MET A 9 4.50 0.30 7.48
CA MET A 9 5.69 -0.08 8.24
C MET A 9 6.97 0.57 7.69
N GLY A 10 6.99 0.88 6.40
CA GLY A 10 8.13 1.48 5.72
C GLY A 10 7.75 1.93 4.32
N PRO A 11 6.85 2.92 4.17
CA PRO A 11 6.43 3.42 2.87
C PRO A 11 7.62 4.05 2.15
N LYS A 12 7.77 3.72 0.86
CA LYS A 12 8.85 4.24 0.00
C LYS A 12 8.36 4.98 -1.23
N GLY A 13 7.13 4.70 -1.66
CA GLY A 13 6.53 5.35 -2.83
C GLY A 13 5.04 5.54 -2.65
N VAL A 14 4.52 6.58 -3.30
CA VAL A 14 3.09 6.91 -3.33
C VAL A 14 2.69 7.38 -4.72
N ALA A 15 1.51 6.95 -5.17
CA ALA A 15 0.87 7.41 -6.39
C ALA A 15 -0.64 7.58 -6.15
N VAL A 16 -1.31 8.35 -7.01
CA VAL A 16 -2.76 8.55 -6.97
C VAL A 16 -3.35 8.22 -8.34
N ASP A 17 -4.40 7.40 -8.38
CA ASP A 17 -5.11 7.08 -9.62
C ASP A 17 -6.17 8.14 -9.98
N ARG A 18 -6.84 7.98 -11.13
CA ARG A 18 -7.88 8.92 -11.60
C ARG A 18 -9.13 8.96 -10.73
N ASN A 19 -9.36 7.93 -9.90
CA ASN A 19 -10.47 7.85 -8.96
C ASN A 19 -10.10 8.41 -7.57
N GLY A 20 -8.87 8.90 -7.40
CA GLY A 20 -8.36 9.41 -6.13
C GLY A 20 -7.88 8.32 -5.18
N HIS A 21 -7.74 7.07 -5.61
CA HIS A 21 -7.14 6.04 -4.75
C HIS A 21 -5.66 6.34 -4.53
N ILE A 22 -5.24 6.25 -3.28
CA ILE A 22 -3.87 6.48 -2.85
C ILE A 22 -3.20 5.12 -2.75
N ILE A 23 -2.23 4.89 -3.64
CA ILE A 23 -1.51 3.63 -3.76
C ILE A 23 -0.14 3.83 -3.12
N VAL A 24 0.18 3.05 -2.10
CA VAL A 24 1.41 3.15 -1.33
C VAL A 24 2.21 1.86 -1.47
N VAL A 25 3.45 1.99 -1.90
CA VAL A 25 4.43 0.89 -1.86
C VAL A 25 5.10 0.91 -0.49
N ASP A 26 4.91 -0.16 0.27
CA ASP A 26 5.51 -0.34 1.59
C ASP A 26 6.57 -1.43 1.54
N ASN A 27 7.83 -0.99 1.57
CA ASN A 27 8.97 -1.87 1.38
C ASN A 27 9.20 -2.80 2.57
N LYS A 28 8.97 -2.32 3.81
CA LYS A 28 9.19 -3.15 5.02
C LYS A 28 8.18 -4.29 5.11
N SER A 29 6.93 -4.06 4.70
CA SER A 29 5.91 -5.11 4.65
C SER A 29 5.92 -5.92 3.36
N CYS A 30 6.72 -5.52 2.35
CA CYS A 30 6.72 -6.11 1.01
C CYS A 30 5.29 -6.17 0.45
N CYS A 31 4.54 -5.07 0.56
CA CYS A 31 3.14 -4.99 0.16
C CYS A 31 2.85 -3.66 -0.55
N ILE A 32 1.78 -3.68 -1.34
CA ILE A 32 1.13 -2.49 -1.88
C ILE A 32 -0.19 -2.31 -1.13
N PHE A 33 -0.44 -1.09 -0.65
CA PHE A 33 -1.69 -0.70 -0.02
C PHE A 33 -2.44 0.28 -0.91
N ILE A 34 -3.76 0.11 -1.03
CA ILE A 34 -4.63 1.03 -1.75
C ILE A 34 -5.62 1.60 -0.75
N PHE A 35 -5.66 2.93 -0.64
CA PHE A 35 -6.58 3.66 0.23
C PHE A 35 -7.53 4.53 -0.59
N GLN A 36 -8.73 4.75 -0.06
CA GLN A 36 -9.62 5.83 -0.52
C GLN A 36 -9.04 7.20 -0.10
N PRO A 37 -9.48 8.32 -0.73
CA PRO A 37 -9.07 9.66 -0.34
C PRO A 37 -9.31 9.99 1.15
N ASN A 38 -10.34 9.38 1.75
CA ASN A 38 -10.68 9.54 3.16
C ASN A 38 -9.78 8.71 4.11
N GLY A 39 -8.86 7.90 3.58
CA GLY A 39 -7.93 7.06 4.33
C GLY A 39 -8.42 5.64 4.65
N LYS A 40 -9.62 5.24 4.22
CA LYS A 40 -10.11 3.87 4.35
C LYS A 40 -9.28 2.93 3.46
N LEU A 41 -8.85 1.79 4.00
CA LEU A 41 -8.16 0.76 3.22
C LEU A 41 -9.14 0.10 2.25
N VAL A 42 -8.81 0.09 0.96
CA VAL A 42 -9.55 -0.61 -0.10
C VAL A 42 -9.00 -2.02 -0.26
N SER A 43 -7.69 -2.14 -0.42
CA SER A 43 -7.04 -3.42 -0.66
C SER A 43 -5.57 -3.40 -0.24
N LYS A 44 -5.03 -4.59 0.00
CA LYS A 44 -3.63 -4.86 0.26
C LYS A 44 -3.24 -6.14 -0.46
N PHE A 45 -2.12 -6.13 -1.18
CA PHE A 45 -1.57 -7.32 -1.81
C PHE A 45 -0.04 -7.30 -1.81
N GLY A 46 0.55 -8.47 -2.00
CA GLY A 46 1.98 -8.70 -1.79
C GLY A 46 2.28 -9.31 -0.42
N ASN A 47 3.41 -9.99 -0.38
CA ASN A 47 4.14 -10.37 0.82
C ASN A 47 5.59 -10.66 0.40
N ARG A 48 6.48 -10.78 1.39
CA ARG A 48 7.86 -11.17 1.12
C ARG A 48 7.93 -12.55 0.45
N GLY A 49 8.64 -12.65 -0.67
CA GLY A 49 8.93 -13.91 -1.34
C GLY A 49 9.07 -13.77 -2.86
N ASN A 50 9.27 -14.92 -3.53
CA ASN A 50 9.59 -15.00 -4.97
C ASN A 50 8.51 -15.71 -5.80
N SER A 51 7.37 -16.06 -5.20
CA SER A 51 6.26 -16.70 -5.91
C SER A 51 5.35 -15.68 -6.59
N ASP A 52 4.36 -16.15 -7.37
CA ASP A 52 3.35 -15.28 -7.98
C ASP A 52 2.69 -14.36 -6.93
N LYS A 53 2.57 -13.07 -7.26
CA LYS A 53 2.05 -11.99 -6.40
C LYS A 53 2.87 -11.71 -5.12
N GLN A 54 4.11 -12.19 -5.02
CA GLN A 54 5.05 -11.85 -3.95
C GLN A 54 6.13 -10.87 -4.42
N PHE A 55 6.75 -10.17 -3.48
CA PHE A 55 7.81 -9.20 -3.73
C PHE A 55 9.03 -9.53 -2.85
N ALA A 56 10.24 -9.47 -3.40
CA ALA A 56 11.50 -9.73 -2.67
C ALA A 56 12.36 -8.48 -2.55
#